data_AF-A0A2P7MVH8-F1
#
_entry.id   AF-A0A2P7MVH8-F1
#
_cell.length_a   1.000
_cell.length_b   1.000
_cell.length_c   1.000
_cell.angle_alpha   90.00
_cell.angle_beta   90.00
_cell.angle_gamma   90.00
#
_symmetry.space_group_name_H-M   'P 1'
#
loop_
_entity.id
_entity.type
_entity.pdbx_description
1 polymer ?
#
loop_
_entity_poly.entity_id
_entity_poly.type
_entity_poly.pdbx_seq_one_letter_code
_entity_poly.pdbx_strand_id
1 'polypeptide(L)'
;MLNRNPMCSRIGLLVAAASLLAAAPALAQTETLYKLDTKCSIKGGEPQACVVEAVNEGKATLYRHIIGKNVETIRVTDSPVRMSVWVDSTKTWKSLDNAAARFSTNTICFNGRDLCVINPNYLNSVREDRPDATAGRDLIKVQFGADGRIDLTCYDDGCKGVGK
;
A
#
# COMPACT_ATOMS: atom_id res chain seq x y z
N MET A 1 0.39 10.19 92.43
CA MET A 1 0.24 11.65 92.35
C MET A 1 0.92 12.12 91.08
N LEU A 2 0.24 12.87 90.19
CA LEU A 2 0.78 13.67 89.06
C LEU A 2 1.70 12.96 88.00
N ASN A 3 1.72 13.29 86.71
CA ASN A 3 0.88 14.13 85.84
C ASN A 3 1.30 13.90 84.34
N ARG A 4 0.41 14.25 83.40
CA ARG A 4 0.66 14.54 81.95
C ARG A 4 1.13 13.43 80.97
N ASN A 5 0.13 12.95 80.22
CA ASN A 5 0.15 12.68 78.76
C ASN A 5 0.50 13.95 77.94
N PRO A 6 0.70 13.92 76.59
CA PRO A 6 0.36 12.87 75.60
C PRO A 6 1.62 12.38 74.81
N MET A 7 1.63 11.81 73.59
CA MET A 7 0.64 11.65 72.50
C MET A 7 0.98 10.46 71.53
N CYS A 8 0.15 10.30 70.49
CA CYS A 8 0.24 9.47 69.25
C CYS A 8 1.37 8.42 69.08
N SER A 9 1.10 7.12 68.88
CA SER A 9 0.27 6.45 67.84
C SER A 9 0.89 6.52 66.44
N ARG A 10 1.03 5.49 65.59
CA ARG A 10 0.93 4.01 65.57
C ARG A 10 1.27 3.62 64.12
N ILE A 11 1.96 2.49 63.91
CA ILE A 11 1.70 1.44 62.88
C ILE A 11 1.42 1.84 61.41
N GLY A 12 2.19 1.23 60.48
CA GLY A 12 1.76 0.86 59.11
C GLY A 12 2.61 1.49 57.99
N LEU A 13 2.70 0.97 56.77
CA LEU A 13 2.53 -0.35 56.16
C LEU A 13 2.94 -0.15 54.67
N LEU A 14 3.59 -1.13 54.04
CA LEU A 14 3.73 -1.38 52.58
C LEU A 14 3.17 -0.36 51.55
N VAL A 15 4.02 0.08 50.61
CA VAL A 15 3.64 0.18 49.17
C VAL A 15 4.80 -0.28 48.29
N ALA A 16 4.60 -1.36 47.52
CA ALA A 16 5.47 -1.70 46.40
C ALA A 16 4.87 -1.08 45.13
N ALA A 17 5.56 -0.11 44.52
CA ALA A 17 5.12 0.55 43.29
C ALA A 17 5.75 -0.14 42.07
N ALA A 18 5.03 -1.12 41.49
CA ALA A 18 5.39 -1.71 40.21
C ALA A 18 5.11 -0.68 39.08
N SER A 19 6.18 -0.12 38.49
CA SER A 19 6.08 0.80 37.36
C SER A 19 5.71 0.06 36.08
N LEU A 20 4.41 -0.15 35.87
CA LEU A 20 3.85 -0.59 34.59
C LEU A 20 4.01 0.53 33.55
N LEU A 21 5.15 0.50 32.84
CA LEU A 21 5.35 1.25 31.61
C LEU A 21 4.42 0.68 30.52
N ALA A 22 3.19 1.19 30.48
CA ALA A 22 2.26 0.95 29.40
C ALA A 22 2.83 1.57 28.11
N ALA A 23 3.52 0.76 27.31
CA ALA A 23 3.89 1.12 25.95
C ALA A 23 2.62 1.25 25.11
N ALA A 24 2.10 2.48 25.03
CA ALA A 24 1.03 2.80 24.09
C ALA A 24 1.53 2.45 22.67
N PRO A 25 0.78 1.68 21.87
CA PRO A 25 1.18 1.40 20.51
C PRO A 25 1.23 2.73 19.75
N ALA A 26 2.40 3.07 19.23
CA ALA A 26 2.55 4.24 18.39
C ALA A 26 1.61 4.09 17.18
N LEU A 27 0.61 4.97 17.09
CA LEU A 27 -0.21 5.08 15.88
C LEU A 27 0.73 5.35 14.72
N ALA A 28 0.81 4.39 13.79
CA ALA A 28 1.69 4.49 12.63
C ALA A 28 1.35 5.77 11.86
N GLN A 29 2.25 6.75 11.87
CA GLN A 29 2.02 8.03 11.20
C GLN A 29 1.94 7.78 9.69
N THR A 30 0.71 7.91 9.17
CA THR A 30 0.37 7.72 7.75
C THR A 30 0.85 8.93 6.95
N GLU A 31 2.13 8.97 6.63
CA GLU A 31 2.76 10.07 5.87
C GLU A 31 2.40 9.99 4.38
N THR A 32 2.00 11.12 3.78
CA THR A 32 1.80 11.20 2.33
C THR A 32 3.14 11.52 1.67
N LEU A 33 3.66 10.56 0.90
CA LEU A 33 4.96 10.63 0.22
C LEU A 33 4.92 11.58 -0.98
N TYR A 34 3.86 11.49 -1.80
CA TYR A 34 3.60 12.42 -2.90
C TYR A 34 2.14 12.39 -3.35
N LYS A 35 1.76 13.36 -4.18
CA LYS A 35 0.51 13.36 -4.96
C LYS A 35 0.82 13.50 -6.44
N LEU A 36 0.00 12.89 -7.28
CA LEU A 36 0.07 12.95 -8.74
C LEU A 36 -1.31 13.28 -9.31
N ASP A 37 -1.48 14.48 -9.86
CA ASP A 37 -2.61 14.85 -10.70
C ASP A 37 -2.46 14.19 -12.07
N THR A 38 -3.42 13.35 -12.47
CA THR A 38 -3.36 12.59 -13.73
C THR A 38 -4.76 12.16 -14.20
N LYS A 39 -4.83 11.15 -15.08
CA LYS A 39 -6.06 10.48 -15.49
C LYS A 39 -6.05 9.01 -15.08
N CYS A 40 -7.22 8.53 -14.65
CA CYS A 40 -7.46 7.15 -14.28
C CYS A 40 -8.70 6.60 -15.00
N SER A 41 -8.75 5.30 -15.23
CA SER A 41 -9.91 4.59 -15.78
C SER A 41 -10.33 3.49 -14.81
N ILE A 42 -11.63 3.32 -14.62
CA ILE A 42 -12.23 2.22 -13.84
C ILE A 42 -12.94 1.28 -14.82
N LYS A 43 -12.77 -0.04 -14.63
CA LYS A 43 -13.43 -1.11 -15.39
C LYS A 43 -13.35 -0.94 -16.91
N GLY A 44 -12.21 -0.45 -17.39
CA GLY A 44 -11.91 -0.22 -18.81
C GLY A 44 -12.67 0.92 -19.49
N GLY A 45 -13.41 1.75 -18.74
CA GLY A 45 -14.11 2.93 -19.25
C GLY A 45 -13.18 4.09 -19.62
N GLU A 46 -13.78 5.24 -19.93
CA GLU A 46 -13.02 6.42 -20.37
C GLU A 46 -12.12 7.01 -19.26
N PRO A 47 -10.88 7.44 -19.58
CA PRO A 47 -9.99 8.08 -18.62
C PRO A 47 -10.54 9.43 -18.11
N GLN A 48 -10.74 9.50 -16.79
CA GLN A 48 -11.23 10.67 -16.07
C GLN A 48 -10.11 11.29 -15.22
N ALA A 49 -10.22 12.57 -14.88
CA ALA A 49 -9.27 13.22 -13.98
C ALA A 49 -9.23 12.51 -12.62
N CYS A 50 -8.04 12.29 -12.09
CA CYS A 50 -7.83 11.66 -10.80
C CYS A 50 -6.59 12.21 -10.09
N VAL A 51 -6.58 12.09 -8.77
CA VAL A 51 -5.39 12.33 -7.94
C VAL A 51 -4.94 11.00 -7.36
N VAL A 52 -3.66 10.65 -7.55
CA VAL A 52 -3.06 9.50 -6.88
C VAL A 52 -2.21 9.98 -5.72
N GLU A 53 -2.58 9.58 -4.50
CA GLU A 53 -1.78 9.83 -3.30
C GLU A 53 -0.98 8.57 -2.97
N ALA A 54 0.36 8.69 -2.94
CA ALA A 54 1.25 7.66 -2.43
C ALA A 54 1.52 7.91 -0.95
N VAL A 55 1.36 6.89 -0.12
CA VAL A 55 1.26 7.03 1.33
C VAL A 55 1.99 5.90 2.03
N ASN A 56 2.83 6.22 3.01
CA ASN A 56 3.58 5.25 3.78
C ASN A 56 2.69 4.53 4.82
N GLU A 57 2.67 3.20 4.78
CA GLU A 57 2.06 2.30 5.76
C GLU A 57 3.13 1.31 6.30
N GLY A 58 4.24 1.86 6.80
CA GLY A 58 5.28 1.15 7.55
C GLY A 58 6.18 0.23 6.70
N LYS A 59 5.63 -0.88 6.18
CA LYS A 59 6.30 -1.81 5.25
C LYS A 59 5.59 -1.91 3.90
N ALA A 60 4.61 -1.03 3.68
CA ALA A 60 3.81 -0.96 2.47
C ALA A 60 3.67 0.49 2.02
N THR A 61 3.47 0.70 0.72
CA THR A 61 2.97 1.96 0.18
C THR A 61 1.53 1.77 -0.26
N LEU A 62 0.63 2.66 0.20
CA LEU A 62 -0.74 2.77 -0.28
C LEU A 62 -0.80 3.80 -1.40
N TYR A 63 -1.39 3.42 -2.53
CA TYR A 63 -1.69 4.28 -3.66
C TYR A 63 -3.21 4.48 -3.72
N ARG A 64 -3.69 5.60 -3.17
CA ARG A 64 -5.10 5.99 -3.20
C ARG A 64 -5.39 6.73 -4.49
N HIS A 65 -6.17 6.12 -5.38
CA HIS A 65 -6.61 6.72 -6.65
C HIS A 65 -7.97 7.37 -6.42
N ILE A 66 -7.98 8.69 -6.26
CA ILE A 66 -9.17 9.49 -5.98
C ILE A 66 -9.79 9.92 -7.32
N ILE A 67 -10.97 9.39 -7.63
CA ILE A 67 -11.65 9.52 -8.93
C ILE A 67 -13.06 10.05 -8.67
N GLY A 68 -13.20 11.38 -8.64
CA GLY A 68 -14.43 12.05 -8.23
C GLY A 68 -14.77 11.75 -6.76
N LYS A 69 -15.76 10.89 -6.54
CA LYS A 69 -16.17 10.41 -5.19
C LYS A 69 -15.64 9.02 -4.83
N ASN A 70 -15.05 8.31 -5.79
CA ASN A 70 -14.53 6.95 -5.60
C ASN A 70 -13.07 7.02 -5.16
N VAL A 71 -12.64 6.09 -4.30
CA VAL A 71 -11.25 5.97 -3.85
C VAL A 71 -10.81 4.51 -4.01
N GLU A 72 -10.09 4.22 -5.08
CA GLU A 72 -9.55 2.89 -5.35
C GLU A 72 -8.14 2.79 -4.75
N THR A 73 -7.94 1.92 -3.75
CA THR A 73 -6.65 1.84 -3.04
C THR A 73 -5.90 0.57 -3.40
N ILE A 74 -4.71 0.73 -3.97
CA ILE A 74 -3.75 -0.35 -4.18
C ILE A 74 -2.68 -0.27 -3.08
N ARG A 75 -2.42 -1.38 -2.39
CA ARG A 75 -1.30 -1.52 -1.47
C ARG A 75 -0.20 -2.35 -2.10
N VAL A 76 1.03 -1.85 -2.04
CA VAL A 76 2.24 -2.54 -2.50
C VAL A 76 3.16 -2.77 -1.31
N THR A 77 3.71 -3.98 -1.17
CA THR A 77 4.83 -4.28 -0.25
C THR A 77 6.04 -4.70 -1.07
N ASP A 78 7.26 -4.40 -0.63
CA ASP A 78 8.45 -4.53 -1.47
C ASP A 78 9.39 -5.71 -1.08
N SER A 79 9.04 -6.49 -0.06
CA SER A 79 9.85 -7.61 0.44
C SER A 79 9.01 -8.70 1.13
N PRO A 80 8.44 -9.66 0.38
CA PRO A 80 8.47 -9.78 -1.08
C PRO A 80 7.54 -8.77 -1.77
N VAL A 81 7.73 -8.58 -3.08
CA VAL A 81 6.80 -7.78 -3.88
C VAL A 81 5.42 -8.43 -3.87
N ARG A 82 4.42 -7.70 -3.36
CA ARG A 82 3.00 -8.07 -3.42
C ARG A 82 2.15 -6.85 -3.73
N MET A 83 1.04 -7.07 -4.44
CA MET A 83 0.04 -6.03 -4.67
C MET A 83 -1.35 -6.52 -4.26
N SER A 84 -2.11 -5.67 -3.58
CA SER A 84 -3.49 -5.95 -3.15
C SER A 84 -4.38 -4.74 -3.30
N VAL A 85 -5.64 -4.92 -3.67
CA VAL A 85 -6.68 -3.88 -3.71
C VAL A 85 -7.53 -3.91 -2.44
N TRP A 86 -7.95 -2.74 -1.96
CA TRP A 86 -8.94 -2.62 -0.88
C TRP A 86 -10.35 -2.88 -1.42
N VAL A 87 -11.06 -3.85 -0.84
CA VAL A 87 -12.44 -4.17 -1.21
C VAL A 87 -13.37 -3.55 -0.16
N ASP A 88 -13.99 -2.43 -0.51
CA ASP A 88 -14.73 -1.62 0.46
C ASP A 88 -16.02 -2.29 0.99
N SER A 89 -16.64 -3.19 0.22
CA SER A 89 -17.83 -3.93 0.65
C SER A 89 -17.53 -4.96 1.74
N THR A 90 -16.34 -5.56 1.74
CA THR A 90 -15.90 -6.57 2.72
C THR A 90 -14.93 -6.01 3.76
N LYS A 91 -14.44 -4.79 3.59
CA LYS A 91 -13.38 -4.15 4.39
C LYS A 91 -12.13 -5.04 4.50
N THR A 92 -11.73 -5.65 3.39
CA THR A 92 -10.57 -6.56 3.31
C THR A 92 -9.66 -6.22 2.15
N TRP A 93 -8.38 -6.59 2.29
CA TRP A 93 -7.42 -6.58 1.19
C TRP A 93 -7.55 -7.87 0.37
N LYS A 94 -7.74 -7.75 -0.95
CA LYS A 94 -7.66 -8.86 -1.90
C LYS A 94 -6.37 -8.74 -2.71
N SER A 95 -5.58 -9.81 -2.85
CA SER A 95 -4.46 -9.85 -3.79
C SER A 95 -4.92 -9.47 -5.21
N LEU A 96 -4.06 -8.78 -5.95
CA LEU A 96 -4.22 -8.66 -7.39
C LEU A 96 -3.87 -9.99 -8.06
N ASP A 97 -4.49 -10.28 -9.20
CA ASP A 97 -4.18 -11.43 -10.05
C ASP A 97 -3.08 -11.04 -11.07
N ASN A 98 -3.03 -9.77 -11.47
CA ASN A 98 -2.00 -9.21 -12.36
C ASN A 98 -1.90 -7.68 -12.28
N ALA A 99 -0.77 -7.15 -12.73
CA ALA A 99 -0.61 -5.73 -13.09
C ALA A 99 0.16 -5.61 -14.40
N ALA A 100 -0.04 -4.54 -15.16
CA ALA A 100 0.61 -4.34 -16.45
C ALA A 100 0.94 -2.87 -16.69
N ALA A 101 2.08 -2.61 -17.34
CA ALA A 101 2.52 -1.31 -17.81
C ALA A 101 2.53 -1.30 -19.34
N ARG A 102 1.75 -0.42 -19.96
CA ARG A 102 1.78 -0.13 -21.40
C ARG A 102 2.48 1.20 -21.66
N PHE A 103 3.59 1.16 -22.37
CA PHE A 103 4.43 2.33 -22.57
C PHE A 103 3.89 3.29 -23.64
N SER A 104 3.30 2.81 -24.74
CA SER A 104 2.70 3.67 -25.79
C SER A 104 1.63 4.62 -25.25
N THR A 105 0.87 4.20 -24.23
CA THR A 105 -0.18 5.01 -23.59
C THR A 105 0.23 5.53 -22.20
N ASN A 106 1.48 5.33 -21.79
CA ASN A 106 1.98 5.63 -20.45
C ASN A 106 1.04 5.14 -19.31
N THR A 107 0.44 3.97 -19.46
CA THR A 107 -0.63 3.48 -18.58
C THR A 107 -0.18 2.29 -17.75
N ILE A 108 -0.39 2.34 -16.44
CA ILE A 108 -0.31 1.19 -15.54
C ILE A 108 -1.74 0.72 -15.27
N CYS A 109 -2.02 -0.57 -15.38
CA CYS A 109 -3.31 -1.18 -15.06
C CYS A 109 -3.17 -2.32 -14.06
N PHE A 110 -4.18 -2.48 -13.21
CA PHE A 110 -4.30 -3.49 -12.18
C PHE A 110 -5.49 -4.40 -12.50
N ASN A 111 -5.36 -5.71 -12.28
CA ASN A 111 -6.35 -6.73 -12.64
C ASN A 111 -6.90 -6.55 -14.07
N GLY A 112 -6.01 -6.60 -15.06
CA GLY A 112 -6.35 -6.38 -16.47
C GLY A 112 -6.60 -4.90 -16.79
N ARG A 113 -7.85 -4.44 -16.66
CA ARG A 113 -8.27 -3.04 -16.86
C ARG A 113 -9.24 -2.56 -15.77
N ASP A 114 -9.29 -3.24 -14.63
CA ASP A 114 -10.19 -2.94 -13.51
C ASP A 114 -9.93 -1.55 -12.92
N LEU A 115 -8.65 -1.21 -12.78
CA LEU A 115 -8.17 0.13 -12.47
C LEU A 115 -6.95 0.41 -13.35
N CYS A 116 -6.91 1.55 -14.01
CA CYS A 116 -5.76 2.03 -14.76
C CYS A 116 -5.42 3.47 -14.36
N VAL A 117 -4.13 3.81 -14.38
CA VAL A 117 -3.58 5.15 -14.12
C VAL A 117 -2.59 5.51 -15.23
N ILE A 118 -2.66 6.74 -15.73
CA ILE A 118 -1.64 7.28 -16.64
C ILE A 118 -0.50 7.85 -15.78
N ASN A 119 0.74 7.39 -15.98
CA ASN A 119 1.92 7.88 -15.25
C ASN A 119 3.15 7.88 -16.17
N PRO A 120 3.36 8.93 -16.97
CA PRO A 120 4.51 9.01 -17.88
C PRO A 120 5.83 9.14 -17.13
N ASN A 121 5.86 9.85 -16.00
CA ASN A 121 7.09 10.08 -15.25
C ASN A 121 7.68 8.75 -14.74
N TYR A 122 6.85 7.90 -14.14
CA TYR A 122 7.28 6.56 -13.70
C TYR A 122 7.67 5.65 -14.88
N LEU A 123 6.91 5.65 -15.97
CA LEU A 123 7.21 4.74 -17.09
C LEU A 123 8.39 5.20 -17.95
N ASN A 124 8.72 6.49 -17.94
CA ASN A 124 9.98 7.00 -18.47
C ASN A 124 11.15 6.59 -17.57
N SER A 125 11.05 6.75 -16.23
CA SER A 125 12.14 6.30 -15.34
C SER A 125 12.37 4.78 -15.44
N VAL A 126 11.31 3.96 -15.55
CA VAL A 126 11.44 2.51 -15.81
C VAL A 126 12.19 2.20 -17.11
N ARG A 127 12.02 3.00 -18.17
CA ARG A 127 12.77 2.85 -19.43
C ARG A 127 14.23 3.25 -19.28
N GLU A 128 14.50 4.33 -18.54
CA GLU A 128 15.87 4.82 -18.25
C GLU A 128 16.64 3.85 -17.34
N ASP A 129 15.99 3.30 -16.31
CA ASP A 129 16.56 2.32 -15.37
C ASP A 129 16.78 0.93 -15.99
N ARG A 130 15.93 0.55 -16.96
CA ARG A 130 15.88 -0.80 -17.54
C ARG A 130 15.77 -0.79 -19.07
N PRO A 131 16.74 -0.20 -19.80
CA PRO A 131 16.68 -0.10 -21.26
C PRO A 131 16.61 -1.47 -21.91
N ASP A 132 17.43 -2.43 -21.51
CA ASP A 132 17.48 -3.77 -22.12
C ASP A 132 16.16 -4.56 -21.96
N ALA A 133 15.43 -4.35 -20.87
CA ALA A 133 14.15 -5.01 -20.60
C ALA A 133 12.96 -4.30 -21.27
N THR A 134 13.12 -3.03 -21.67
CA THR A 134 12.05 -2.20 -22.24
C THR A 134 12.24 -1.88 -23.73
N ALA A 135 13.43 -2.10 -24.28
CA ALA A 135 13.76 -1.84 -25.67
C ALA A 135 12.83 -2.60 -26.65
N GLY A 136 12.11 -1.85 -27.48
CA GLY A 136 11.16 -2.41 -28.45
C GLY A 136 9.90 -3.04 -27.85
N ARG A 137 9.69 -2.95 -26.53
CA ARG A 137 8.52 -3.50 -25.83
C ARG A 137 7.46 -2.43 -25.64
N ASP A 138 6.20 -2.78 -25.89
CA ASP A 138 5.07 -1.91 -25.56
C ASP A 138 4.44 -2.28 -24.23
N LEU A 139 4.39 -3.57 -23.90
CA LEU A 139 3.70 -4.07 -22.72
C LEU A 139 4.65 -4.89 -21.83
N ILE A 140 4.66 -4.58 -20.54
CA ILE A 140 5.18 -5.46 -19.49
C ILE A 140 4.00 -5.84 -18.61
N LYS A 141 3.90 -7.12 -18.25
CA LYS A 141 2.87 -7.61 -17.31
C LYS A 141 3.51 -8.51 -16.27
N VAL A 142 3.07 -8.34 -15.03
CA VAL A 142 3.32 -9.26 -13.92
C VAL A 142 2.04 -10.02 -13.60
N GLN A 143 2.15 -11.32 -13.36
CA GLN A 143 1.09 -12.13 -12.76
C GLN A 143 1.46 -12.46 -11.33
N PHE A 144 0.48 -12.47 -10.44
CA PHE A 144 0.66 -12.79 -9.04
C PHE A 144 0.06 -14.15 -8.71
N GLY A 145 0.76 -14.93 -7.89
CA GLY A 145 0.28 -16.21 -7.39
C GLY A 145 -0.74 -16.07 -6.27
N ALA A 146 -1.28 -17.20 -5.82
CA ALA A 146 -2.29 -17.25 -4.75
C ALA A 146 -1.79 -16.66 -3.41
N ASP A 147 -0.47 -16.64 -3.16
CA ASP A 147 0.14 -16.00 -1.98
C ASP A 147 0.44 -14.49 -2.18
N GLY A 148 0.08 -13.93 -3.35
CA GLY A 148 0.25 -12.54 -3.73
C GLY A 148 1.65 -12.14 -4.22
N ARG A 149 2.62 -13.06 -4.30
CA ARG A 149 3.95 -12.80 -4.91
C ARG A 149 3.89 -12.78 -6.43
N ILE A 150 4.89 -12.20 -7.07
CA ILE A 150 5.07 -12.31 -8.53
C ILE A 150 5.44 -13.75 -8.90
N ASP A 151 4.58 -14.39 -9.69
CA ASP A 151 4.81 -15.72 -10.27
C ASP A 151 5.46 -15.64 -11.65
N LEU A 152 5.18 -14.56 -12.39
CA LEU A 152 5.66 -14.34 -13.75
C LEU A 152 5.82 -12.85 -14.05
N THR A 153 6.92 -12.51 -14.73
CA THR A 153 7.03 -11.28 -15.53
C THR A 153 7.11 -11.66 -17.00
N CYS A 154 6.28 -11.05 -17.84
CA CYS A 154 6.21 -11.32 -19.28
C CYS A 154 6.07 -10.03 -20.08
N TYR A 155 6.49 -10.11 -21.35
CA TYR A 155 6.63 -8.99 -22.27
C TYR A 155 5.70 -9.19 -23.47
N ASP A 156 5.05 -8.11 -23.91
CA ASP A 156 4.07 -8.11 -25.00
C ASP A 156 3.00 -9.21 -24.82
N ASP A 157 2.62 -9.91 -25.88
CA ASP A 157 1.64 -11.02 -25.82
C ASP A 157 2.21 -12.33 -25.23
N GLY A 158 3.44 -12.32 -24.70
CA GLY A 158 4.12 -13.48 -24.13
C GLY A 158 3.44 -14.07 -22.87
N CYS A 159 2.46 -13.37 -22.31
CA CYS A 159 1.71 -13.76 -21.11
C CYS A 159 0.61 -14.81 -21.39
N LYS A 160 0.92 -15.82 -22.22
CA LYS A 160 0.04 -16.97 -22.51
C LYS A 160 0.63 -18.23 -21.87
N GLY A 161 0.06 -18.64 -20.73
CA GLY A 161 0.19 -20.03 -20.25
C GLY A 161 1.31 -20.33 -19.25
N VAL A 162 1.38 -19.59 -18.13
CA VAL A 162 1.74 -20.20 -16.85
C VAL A 162 0.50 -20.16 -15.94
N GLY A 163 0.25 -21.27 -15.25
CA GLY A 163 -1.08 -21.60 -14.72
C GLY A 163 -1.78 -22.65 -15.59
N LYS A 164 -1.31 -23.88 -15.48
CA LYS A 164 -2.22 -24.99 -15.14
C LYS A 164 -2.16 -25.15 -13.63
#